data_AF-A0AA39QRI1-F1
#
_entry.id   AF-A0AA39QRI1-F1
#
_cell.length_a   1.000
_cell.length_b   1.000
_cell.length_c   1.000
_cell.angle_alpha   90.00
_cell.angle_beta   90.00
_cell.angle_gamma   90.00
#
_symmetry.space_group_name_H-M   'P 1'
#
loop_
_entity.id
_entity.type
_entity.pdbx_description
1 polymer ?
#
loop_
_entity_poly.entity_id
_entity_poly.type
_entity_poly.pdbx_seq_one_letter_code
_entity_poly.pdbx_strand_id
1 'polypeptide(L)'
;MHVLQDLVNNNKTARLRKWAQAYIKFGTQLIGAGSPDGNWGLVGTSIILATAQHKWREGVDISARGFAQFASIAYHRDVGESLHYGGREFLIDFDGCIWNGRRAENVARTVVLFSTHFAILETKDPRPIEYFSTVIAEYFEGFIGGSYEEQLFSGVNQACANEFGAISEGHDPPRLLLFLTAILQFAQRSGGKGQDRFLNMPPASCLLFCQNGPIAHRWLIGEAVPETMSALISRLKSGPKCWIIRMQYSLLLPVALQQTVKWHLDPFDGVDGMLDQILSP
;
A
#
# COMPACT_ATOMS: atom_id res chain seq x y z
N MET A 1 11.73 -19.56 15.58
CA MET A 1 12.32 -18.32 15.03
C MET A 1 13.56 -18.59 14.14
N HIS A 2 14.50 -19.46 14.55
CA HIS A 2 15.75 -19.74 13.82
C HIS A 2 15.60 -20.23 12.36
N VAL A 3 14.56 -21.02 12.05
CA VAL A 3 14.31 -21.50 10.68
C VAL A 3 13.84 -20.38 9.75
N LEU A 4 13.05 -19.42 10.26
CA LEU A 4 12.54 -18.30 9.46
C LEU A 4 13.64 -17.30 9.15
N GLN A 5 14.52 -17.01 10.13
CA GLN A 5 15.72 -16.23 9.89
C GLN A 5 16.64 -16.92 8.88
N ASP A 6 16.84 -18.24 8.94
CA ASP A 6 17.64 -18.96 7.94
C ASP A 6 17.04 -18.92 6.52
N LEU A 7 15.70 -18.92 6.40
CA LEU A 7 15.02 -18.80 5.11
C LEU A 7 15.23 -17.43 4.48
N VAL A 8 15.14 -16.38 5.29
CA VAL A 8 15.29 -14.98 4.86
C VAL A 8 16.76 -14.65 4.60
N ASN A 9 17.68 -15.01 5.49
CA ASN A 9 19.11 -14.71 5.37
C ASN A 9 19.74 -15.33 4.12
N ASN A 10 19.19 -16.44 3.63
CA ASN A 10 19.71 -17.15 2.46
C ASN A 10 18.83 -17.03 1.21
N ASN A 11 17.82 -16.13 1.20
CA ASN A 11 16.90 -15.94 0.08
C ASN A 11 16.34 -17.25 -0.50
N LYS A 12 15.96 -18.21 0.36
CA LYS A 12 15.55 -19.56 -0.06
C LYS A 12 14.11 -19.57 -0.57
N THR A 13 13.84 -18.91 -1.71
CA THR A 13 12.51 -18.73 -2.32
C THR A 13 11.68 -20.02 -2.36
N ALA A 14 12.26 -21.13 -2.87
CA ALA A 14 11.54 -22.39 -2.98
C ALA A 14 11.09 -22.94 -1.61
N ARG A 15 11.91 -22.75 -0.57
CA ARG A 15 11.54 -23.14 0.80
C ARG A 15 10.53 -22.18 1.42
N LEU A 16 10.61 -20.88 1.12
CA LEU A 16 9.61 -19.90 1.58
C LEU A 16 8.23 -20.19 0.98
N ARG A 17 8.15 -20.58 -0.31
CA ARG A 17 6.88 -21.02 -0.92
C ARG A 17 6.31 -22.26 -0.23
N LYS A 18 7.15 -23.25 0.07
CA LYS A 18 6.74 -24.43 0.86
C LYS A 18 6.28 -24.05 2.27
N TRP A 19 6.97 -23.11 2.90
CA TRP A 19 6.56 -22.57 4.20
C TRP A 19 5.20 -21.90 4.12
N ALA A 20 4.95 -21.03 3.13
CA ALA A 20 3.66 -20.35 2.95
C ALA A 20 2.51 -21.36 2.75
N GLN A 21 2.73 -22.39 1.94
CA GLN A 21 1.76 -23.49 1.76
C GLN A 21 1.52 -24.26 3.07
N ALA A 22 2.58 -24.56 3.82
CA ALA A 22 2.47 -25.24 5.11
C ALA A 22 1.73 -24.38 6.15
N TYR A 23 2.02 -23.07 6.18
CA TYR A 23 1.34 -22.10 7.04
C TYR A 23 -0.17 -22.07 6.76
N ILE A 24 -0.58 -21.98 5.50
CA ILE A 24 -2.00 -22.03 5.12
C ILE A 24 -2.64 -23.35 5.51
N LYS A 25 -1.99 -24.48 5.18
CA LYS A 25 -2.52 -25.83 5.47
C LYS A 25 -2.70 -26.05 6.97
N PHE A 26 -1.68 -25.70 7.75
CA PHE A 26 -1.69 -25.84 9.20
C PHE A 26 -2.74 -24.93 9.84
N GLY A 27 -2.80 -23.65 9.44
CA GLY A 27 -3.83 -22.72 9.90
C GLY A 27 -5.24 -23.23 9.59
N THR A 28 -5.46 -23.78 8.38
CA THR A 28 -6.75 -24.37 8.00
C THR A 28 -7.13 -25.58 8.87
N GLN A 29 -6.16 -26.43 9.23
CA GLN A 29 -6.40 -27.58 10.10
C GLN A 29 -6.76 -27.15 11.52
N LEU A 30 -6.06 -26.16 12.06
CA LEU A 30 -6.31 -25.66 13.42
C LEU A 30 -7.63 -24.90 13.56
N ILE A 31 -7.99 -24.09 12.56
CA ILE A 31 -9.32 -23.47 12.51
C ILE A 31 -10.40 -24.57 12.50
N GLY A 32 -10.18 -25.64 11.72
CA GLY A 32 -11.09 -26.79 11.71
C GLY A 32 -11.16 -27.55 13.04
N ALA A 33 -10.12 -27.47 13.86
CA ALA A 33 -10.04 -28.09 15.18
C ALA A 33 -10.56 -27.19 16.31
N GLY A 34 -11.02 -25.97 16.01
CA GLY A 34 -11.54 -25.02 17.01
C GLY A 34 -10.47 -24.50 17.98
N SER A 35 -9.19 -24.54 17.62
CA SER A 35 -8.10 -24.04 18.46
C SER A 35 -8.10 -22.50 18.47
N PRO A 36 -8.31 -21.86 19.63
CA PRO A 36 -8.46 -20.41 19.75
C PRO A 36 -7.12 -19.67 19.88
N ASP A 37 -5.96 -20.35 19.78
CA ASP A 37 -4.66 -19.74 20.01
C ASP A 37 -4.31 -18.76 18.87
N GLY A 38 -4.76 -17.50 19.01
CA GLY A 38 -4.81 -16.44 18.01
C GLY A 38 -3.47 -15.84 17.56
N ASN A 39 -2.35 -16.56 17.68
CA ASN A 39 -1.02 -16.02 17.36
C ASN A 39 -0.63 -16.13 15.88
N TRP A 40 -1.53 -16.58 15.00
CA TRP A 40 -1.24 -16.81 13.58
C TRP A 40 -1.01 -15.51 12.81
N GLY A 41 -1.79 -14.46 13.13
CA GLY A 41 -1.59 -13.13 12.58
C GLY A 41 -0.18 -12.60 12.84
N LEU A 42 0.38 -12.89 14.03
CA LEU A 42 1.76 -12.54 14.38
C LEU A 42 2.78 -13.33 13.57
N VAL A 43 2.59 -14.63 13.39
CA VAL A 43 3.53 -15.46 12.62
C VAL A 43 3.62 -14.98 11.17
N GLY A 44 2.48 -14.69 10.54
CA GLY A 44 2.44 -14.20 9.17
C GLY A 44 3.10 -12.82 9.02
N THR A 45 2.72 -11.85 9.85
CA THR A 45 3.29 -10.49 9.81
C THR A 45 4.78 -10.45 10.16
N SER A 46 5.26 -11.31 11.06
CA SER A 46 6.69 -11.40 11.43
C SER A 46 7.59 -11.80 10.26
N ILE A 47 7.12 -12.67 9.36
CA ILE A 47 7.92 -13.12 8.22
C ILE A 47 7.90 -12.06 7.11
N ILE A 48 6.75 -11.43 6.88
CA ILE A 48 6.67 -10.27 5.98
C ILE A 48 7.63 -9.17 6.50
N LEU A 49 7.66 -8.93 7.82
CA LEU A 49 8.58 -7.95 8.42
C LEU A 49 10.05 -8.35 8.23
N ALA A 50 10.41 -9.59 8.53
CA ALA A 50 11.79 -10.07 8.37
C ALA A 50 12.26 -9.96 6.91
N THR A 51 11.41 -10.35 5.94
CA THR A 51 11.71 -10.21 4.51
C THR A 51 11.83 -8.75 4.08
N ALA A 52 10.95 -7.86 4.58
CA ALA A 52 11.02 -6.43 4.33
C ALA A 52 12.31 -5.80 4.89
N GLN A 53 12.72 -6.17 6.11
CA GLN A 53 13.97 -5.71 6.72
C GLN A 53 15.20 -6.13 5.93
N HIS A 54 15.17 -7.29 5.27
CA HIS A 54 16.22 -7.77 4.38
C HIS A 54 16.10 -7.25 2.94
N LYS A 55 15.11 -6.39 2.66
CA LYS A 55 14.80 -5.87 1.32
C LYS A 55 14.55 -6.99 0.28
N TRP A 56 14.10 -8.16 0.73
CA TRP A 56 13.81 -9.30 -0.14
C TRP A 56 12.36 -9.20 -0.65
N ARG A 57 12.17 -8.46 -1.74
CA ARG A 57 10.86 -8.17 -2.36
C ARG A 57 10.04 -9.43 -2.68
N GLU A 58 10.66 -10.41 -3.34
CA GLU A 58 9.98 -11.68 -3.65
C GLU A 58 9.53 -12.40 -2.36
N GLY A 59 10.32 -12.30 -1.29
CA GLY A 59 9.99 -12.84 0.02
C GLY A 59 8.76 -12.17 0.64
N VAL A 60 8.68 -10.84 0.55
CA VAL A 60 7.51 -10.05 0.96
C VAL A 60 6.27 -10.50 0.19
N ASP A 61 6.34 -10.60 -1.14
CA ASP A 61 5.19 -10.97 -1.98
C ASP A 61 4.69 -12.40 -1.72
N ILE A 62 5.60 -13.36 -1.52
CA ILE A 62 5.22 -14.75 -1.19
C ILE A 62 4.53 -14.80 0.18
N SER A 63 5.10 -14.12 1.17
CA SER A 63 4.62 -14.16 2.55
C SER A 63 3.28 -13.41 2.69
N ALA A 64 3.15 -12.25 2.05
CA ALA A 64 1.90 -11.48 2.03
C ALA A 64 0.76 -12.25 1.36
N ARG A 65 1.00 -12.93 0.24
CA ARG A 65 -0.01 -13.81 -0.39
C ARG A 65 -0.40 -14.99 0.49
N GLY A 66 0.57 -15.59 1.17
CA GLY A 66 0.29 -16.63 2.16
C GLY A 66 -0.61 -16.14 3.29
N PHE A 67 -0.34 -14.94 3.81
CA PHE A 67 -1.17 -14.29 4.82
C PHE A 67 -2.57 -13.97 4.29
N ALA A 68 -2.69 -13.38 3.10
CA ALA A 68 -3.98 -13.00 2.52
C ALA A 68 -4.90 -14.21 2.28
N GLN A 69 -4.36 -15.33 1.80
CA GLN A 69 -5.10 -16.58 1.65
C GLN A 69 -5.58 -17.11 3.00
N PHE A 70 -4.71 -17.10 4.01
CA PHE A 70 -5.10 -17.46 5.37
C PHE A 70 -6.19 -16.53 5.92
N ALA A 71 -6.08 -15.21 5.66
CA ALA A 71 -7.05 -14.23 6.09
C ALA A 71 -8.44 -14.53 5.50
N SER A 72 -8.52 -14.75 4.18
CA SER A 72 -9.77 -15.12 3.53
C SER A 72 -10.38 -16.39 4.12
N ILE A 73 -9.58 -17.44 4.38
CA ILE A 73 -10.05 -18.68 5.02
C ILE A 73 -10.59 -18.41 6.42
N ALA A 74 -9.90 -17.60 7.22
CA ALA A 74 -10.31 -17.27 8.57
C ALA A 74 -11.66 -16.53 8.61
N TYR A 75 -11.86 -15.55 7.72
CA TYR A 75 -13.15 -14.84 7.59
C TYR A 75 -14.28 -15.74 7.10
N HIS A 76 -14.00 -16.69 6.21
CA HIS A 76 -14.99 -17.65 5.74
C HIS A 76 -15.39 -18.70 6.78
N ARG A 77 -14.59 -18.83 7.85
CA ARG A 77 -14.84 -19.76 8.96
C ARG A 77 -15.20 -19.06 10.26
N ASP A 78 -15.56 -17.77 10.19
CA ASP A 78 -15.98 -16.93 11.32
C ASP A 78 -14.96 -16.88 12.48
N VAL A 79 -13.66 -17.01 12.16
CA VAL A 79 -12.55 -16.89 13.11
C VAL A 79 -11.64 -15.70 12.78
N GLY A 80 -12.18 -14.69 12.10
CA GLY A 80 -11.47 -13.46 11.74
C GLY A 80 -10.91 -12.70 12.95
N GLU A 81 -11.51 -12.85 14.13
CA GLU A 81 -11.04 -12.22 15.37
C GLU A 81 -9.60 -12.61 15.73
N SER A 82 -9.18 -13.84 15.44
CA SER A 82 -7.80 -14.30 15.63
C SER A 82 -6.77 -13.49 14.84
N LEU A 83 -7.18 -12.89 13.71
CA LEU A 83 -6.32 -11.96 12.97
C LEU A 83 -6.27 -10.59 13.61
N HIS A 84 -7.32 -10.17 14.33
CA HIS A 84 -7.37 -8.89 15.02
C HIS A 84 -6.31 -8.83 16.13
N TYR A 85 -6.16 -9.90 16.92
CA TYR A 85 -5.12 -9.99 17.94
C TYR A 85 -3.72 -9.82 17.32
N GLY A 86 -3.41 -10.58 16.27
CA GLY A 86 -2.11 -10.46 15.61
C GLY A 86 -1.87 -9.11 14.93
N GLY A 87 -2.91 -8.50 14.35
CA GLY A 87 -2.84 -7.15 13.80
C GLY A 87 -2.56 -6.11 14.88
N ARG A 88 -3.28 -6.18 16.01
CA ARG A 88 -3.11 -5.27 17.14
C ARG A 88 -1.70 -5.31 17.73
N GLU A 89 -1.19 -6.51 18.00
CA GLU A 89 0.18 -6.67 18.52
C GLU A 89 1.23 -6.13 17.53
N PHE A 90 1.06 -6.35 16.22
CA PHE A 90 1.93 -5.76 15.20
C PHE A 90 1.92 -4.22 15.23
N LEU A 91 0.74 -3.62 15.39
CA LEU A 91 0.58 -2.16 15.46
C LEU A 91 1.16 -1.57 16.75
N ILE A 92 1.01 -2.25 17.90
CA ILE A 92 1.65 -1.86 19.17
C ILE A 92 3.18 -1.83 19.02
N ASP A 93 3.76 -2.87 18.41
CA ASP A 93 5.19 -2.89 18.11
C ASP A 93 5.61 -1.78 17.12
N PHE A 94 4.70 -1.42 16.21
CA PHE A 94 4.92 -0.36 15.25
C PHE A 94 4.91 1.03 15.94
N ASP A 95 4.00 1.27 16.87
CA ASP A 95 4.01 2.47 17.72
C ASP A 95 5.35 2.62 18.44
N GLY A 96 5.84 1.54 19.06
CA GLY A 96 7.15 1.53 19.71
C GLY A 96 8.29 1.83 18.73
N CYS A 97 8.21 1.40 17.48
CA CYS A 97 9.18 1.77 16.43
C CYS A 97 9.15 3.28 16.11
N ILE A 98 7.95 3.86 16.03
CA ILE A 98 7.77 5.29 15.76
C ILE A 98 8.28 6.13 16.94
N TRP A 99 7.87 5.82 18.17
CA TRP A 99 8.28 6.59 19.35
C TRP A 99 9.80 6.60 19.56
N ASN A 100 10.49 5.52 19.19
CA ASN A 100 11.93 5.39 19.33
C ASN A 100 12.74 5.88 18.11
N GLY A 101 12.12 6.58 17.14
CA GLY A 101 12.87 7.17 16.04
C GLY A 101 13.43 6.16 15.01
N ARG A 102 12.99 4.89 15.03
CA ARG A 102 13.59 3.81 14.22
C ARG A 102 13.15 3.87 12.76
N ARG A 103 13.68 4.83 11.99
CA ARG A 103 13.25 5.14 10.61
C ARG A 103 13.28 3.94 9.66
N ALA A 104 14.34 3.14 9.65
CA ALA A 104 14.44 1.98 8.75
C ALA A 104 13.40 0.90 9.06
N GLU A 105 13.11 0.69 10.34
CA GLU A 105 12.08 -0.26 10.77
C GLU A 105 10.67 0.29 10.51
N ASN A 106 10.46 1.61 10.61
CA ASN A 106 9.22 2.26 10.22
C ASN A 106 8.90 1.97 8.74
N VAL A 107 9.87 2.19 7.84
CA VAL A 107 9.73 1.85 6.41
C VAL A 107 9.39 0.38 6.22
N ALA A 108 10.10 -0.54 6.89
CA ALA A 108 9.84 -1.97 6.76
C ALA A 108 8.44 -2.37 7.25
N ARG A 109 7.95 -1.77 8.34
CA ARG A 109 6.60 -2.01 8.86
C ARG A 109 5.51 -1.41 7.97
N THR A 110 5.75 -0.26 7.35
CA THR A 110 4.85 0.24 6.29
C THR A 110 4.77 -0.73 5.12
N VAL A 111 5.91 -1.29 4.67
CA VAL A 111 5.92 -2.30 3.61
C VAL A 111 5.04 -3.51 3.98
N VAL A 112 5.09 -3.97 5.24
CA VAL A 112 4.21 -5.05 5.72
C VAL A 112 2.74 -4.69 5.54
N LEU A 113 2.29 -3.53 6.02
CA LEU A 113 0.89 -3.12 5.92
C LEU A 113 0.42 -3.03 4.46
N PHE A 114 1.20 -2.36 3.61
CA PHE A 114 0.85 -2.14 2.21
C PHE A 114 0.88 -3.44 1.40
N SER A 115 1.95 -4.24 1.50
CA SER A 115 2.05 -5.50 0.76
C SER A 115 1.02 -6.54 1.21
N THR A 116 0.68 -6.55 2.50
CA THR A 116 -0.42 -7.37 3.02
C THR A 116 -1.74 -6.96 2.38
N HIS A 117 -2.02 -5.65 2.32
CA HIS A 117 -3.26 -5.16 1.72
C HIS A 117 -3.33 -5.42 0.20
N PHE A 118 -2.21 -5.31 -0.53
CA PHE A 118 -2.17 -5.67 -1.96
C PHE A 118 -2.53 -7.15 -2.17
N ALA A 119 -1.93 -8.03 -1.38
CA ALA A 119 -2.21 -9.46 -1.46
C ALA A 119 -3.67 -9.77 -1.08
N ILE A 120 -4.26 -9.02 -0.15
CA ILE A 120 -5.68 -9.14 0.22
C ILE A 120 -6.59 -8.68 -0.94
N LEU A 121 -6.28 -7.56 -1.59
CA LEU A 121 -7.01 -7.08 -2.77
C LEU A 121 -7.04 -8.14 -3.88
N GLU A 122 -5.94 -8.84 -4.10
CA GLU A 122 -5.85 -9.92 -5.10
C GLU A 122 -6.79 -11.10 -4.80
N THR A 123 -7.16 -11.32 -3.54
CA THR A 123 -8.12 -12.39 -3.18
C THR A 123 -9.55 -12.07 -3.62
N LYS A 124 -9.87 -10.79 -3.86
CA LYS A 124 -11.22 -10.30 -4.19
C LYS A 124 -12.29 -10.63 -3.13
N ASP A 125 -11.86 -10.98 -1.92
CA ASP A 125 -12.76 -11.28 -0.80
C ASP A 125 -13.12 -9.98 -0.04
N PRO A 126 -14.39 -9.54 -0.07
CA PRO A 126 -14.77 -8.23 0.46
C PRO A 126 -14.55 -8.10 1.97
N ARG A 127 -14.71 -9.18 2.75
CA ARG A 127 -14.61 -9.15 4.22
C ARG A 127 -13.19 -8.76 4.71
N PRO A 128 -12.11 -9.47 4.34
CA PRO A 128 -10.76 -9.06 4.69
C PRO A 128 -10.37 -7.73 4.04
N ILE A 129 -10.81 -7.43 2.81
CA ILE A 129 -10.52 -6.13 2.17
C ILE A 129 -11.05 -4.98 3.03
N GLU A 130 -12.33 -5.06 3.45
CA GLU A 130 -12.94 -4.04 4.29
C GLU A 130 -12.26 -3.91 5.65
N TYR A 131 -11.99 -5.03 6.31
CA TYR A 131 -11.35 -5.00 7.62
C TYR A 131 -9.94 -4.38 7.57
N PHE A 132 -9.06 -4.88 6.70
CA PHE A 132 -7.67 -4.41 6.67
C PHE A 132 -7.56 -2.99 6.13
N SER A 133 -8.40 -2.59 5.16
CA SER A 133 -8.42 -1.18 4.73
C SER A 133 -8.85 -0.23 5.85
N THR A 134 -9.79 -0.64 6.69
CA THR A 134 -10.26 0.15 7.84
C THR A 134 -9.18 0.26 8.92
N VAL A 135 -8.62 -0.87 9.36
CA VAL A 135 -7.59 -0.90 10.41
C VAL A 135 -6.35 -0.09 10.01
N ILE A 136 -5.91 -0.22 8.75
CA ILE A 136 -4.75 0.53 8.26
C ILE A 136 -5.05 2.03 8.22
N ALA A 137 -6.23 2.42 7.70
CA ALA A 137 -6.64 3.82 7.63
C ALA A 137 -6.71 4.45 9.03
N GLU A 138 -7.44 3.83 9.95
CA GLU A 138 -7.61 4.32 11.33
C GLU A 138 -6.27 4.42 12.07
N TYR A 139 -5.36 3.45 11.88
CA TYR A 139 -4.04 3.49 12.48
C TYR A 139 -3.24 4.72 12.04
N PHE A 140 -3.13 4.98 10.74
CA PHE A 140 -2.41 6.15 10.25
C PHE A 140 -3.12 7.46 10.59
N GLU A 141 -4.45 7.49 10.58
CA GLU A 141 -5.24 8.66 10.94
C GLU A 141 -4.99 9.08 12.40
N GLY A 142 -4.78 8.12 13.31
CA GLY A 142 -4.45 8.38 14.71
C GLY A 142 -3.18 9.21 14.95
N PHE A 143 -2.29 9.31 13.97
CA PHE A 143 -1.07 10.11 14.06
C PHE A 143 -1.22 11.53 13.50
N ILE A 144 -2.30 11.83 12.78
CA ILE A 144 -2.47 13.11 12.08
C ILE A 144 -2.76 14.23 13.09
N GLY A 145 -1.99 15.33 12.99
CA GLY A 145 -2.00 16.43 13.94
C GLY A 145 -1.16 16.19 15.20
N GLY A 146 -0.52 15.03 15.33
CA GLY A 146 0.33 14.66 16.46
C GLY A 146 1.81 14.94 16.24
N SER A 147 2.62 14.84 17.31
CA SER A 147 4.07 15.09 17.29
C SER A 147 4.87 14.09 16.44
N TYR A 148 4.30 12.93 16.15
CA TYR A 148 4.95 11.85 15.39
C TYR A 148 4.50 11.79 13.91
N GLU A 149 3.58 12.67 13.49
CA GLU A 149 3.02 12.66 12.13
C GLU A 149 4.12 12.72 11.06
N GLU A 150 5.00 13.71 11.13
CA GLU A 150 6.05 13.91 10.14
C GLU A 150 6.99 12.70 10.05
N GLN A 151 7.36 12.15 11.21
CA GLN A 151 8.24 10.98 11.26
C GLN A 151 7.58 9.74 10.64
N LEU A 152 6.30 9.51 10.92
CA LEU A 152 5.55 8.39 10.36
C LEU A 152 5.42 8.55 8.85
N PHE A 153 4.87 9.66 8.39
CA PHE A 153 4.58 9.88 6.97
C PHE A 153 5.86 10.04 6.11
N SER A 154 6.98 10.49 6.69
CA SER A 154 8.29 10.42 6.01
C SER A 154 8.69 8.97 5.70
N GLY A 155 8.52 8.06 6.66
CA GLY A 155 8.76 6.63 6.46
C GLY A 155 7.79 6.01 5.45
N VAL A 156 6.51 6.41 5.51
CA VAL A 156 5.49 5.95 4.56
C VAL A 156 5.81 6.38 3.14
N ASN A 157 6.13 7.66 2.93
CA ASN A 157 6.51 8.17 1.61
C ASN A 157 7.77 7.49 1.07
N GLN A 158 8.74 7.17 1.94
CA GLN A 158 9.91 6.39 1.53
C GLN A 158 9.54 4.95 1.12
N ALA A 159 8.65 4.28 1.86
CA ALA A 159 8.19 2.94 1.51
C ALA A 159 7.45 2.94 0.16
N CYS A 160 6.56 3.91 -0.05
CA CYS A 160 5.85 4.13 -1.31
C CYS A 160 6.79 4.49 -2.47
N ALA A 161 7.82 5.30 -2.24
CA ALA A 161 8.83 5.62 -3.24
C ALA A 161 9.62 4.38 -3.67
N ASN A 162 9.97 3.51 -2.73
CA ASN A 162 10.63 2.23 -3.04
C ASN A 162 9.72 1.32 -3.89
N GLU A 163 8.41 1.31 -3.59
CA GLU A 163 7.44 0.53 -4.38
C GLU A 163 7.29 1.08 -5.80
N PHE A 164 7.20 2.40 -5.96
CA PHE A 164 7.23 3.03 -7.28
C PHE A 164 8.50 2.72 -8.06
N GLY A 165 9.66 2.73 -7.40
CA GLY A 165 10.92 2.37 -8.06
C GLY A 165 10.88 0.96 -8.65
N ALA A 166 10.44 -0.01 -7.86
CA ALA A 166 10.35 -1.38 -8.33
C ALA A 166 9.25 -1.60 -9.40
N ILE A 167 8.11 -0.90 -9.30
CA ILE A 167 7.09 -0.88 -10.35
C ILE A 167 7.70 -0.30 -11.64
N SER A 168 8.45 0.79 -11.52
CA SER A 168 9.07 1.48 -12.65
C SER A 168 10.08 0.59 -13.36
N GLU A 169 10.96 -0.07 -12.61
CA GLU A 169 11.97 -0.99 -13.11
C GLU A 169 11.33 -2.21 -13.78
N GLY A 170 10.30 -2.78 -13.14
CA GLY A 170 9.60 -3.96 -13.64
C GLY A 170 8.60 -3.70 -14.77
N HIS A 171 8.28 -2.44 -15.08
CA HIS A 171 7.18 -2.08 -15.99
C HIS A 171 5.89 -2.84 -15.63
N ASP A 172 5.45 -2.70 -14.38
CA ASP A 172 4.38 -3.52 -13.78
C ASP A 172 3.08 -2.71 -13.54
N PRO A 173 2.26 -2.46 -14.58
CA PRO A 173 0.99 -1.75 -14.44
C PRO A 173 -0.04 -2.46 -13.54
N PRO A 174 -0.15 -3.82 -13.51
CA PRO A 174 -1.02 -4.49 -12.54
C PRO A 174 -0.66 -4.16 -11.09
N ARG A 175 0.63 -4.15 -10.74
CA ARG A 175 1.08 -3.79 -9.39
C ARG A 175 0.81 -2.32 -9.09
N LEU A 176 0.99 -1.43 -10.06
CA LEU A 176 0.61 -0.01 -9.93
C LEU A 176 -0.87 0.15 -9.60
N LEU A 177 -1.74 -0.57 -10.31
CA LEU A 177 -3.18 -0.52 -10.07
C LEU A 177 -3.52 -0.98 -8.65
N LEU A 178 -2.92 -2.09 -8.17
CA LEU A 178 -3.11 -2.56 -6.79
C LEU A 178 -2.63 -1.52 -5.77
N PHE A 179 -1.45 -0.94 -6.00
CA PHE A 179 -0.85 0.09 -5.15
C PHE A 179 -1.75 1.32 -5.00
N LEU A 180 -2.22 1.89 -6.12
CA LEU A 180 -3.06 3.07 -6.10
C LEU A 180 -4.48 2.77 -5.61
N THR A 181 -5.00 1.56 -5.88
CA THR A 181 -6.28 1.10 -5.31
C THR A 181 -6.22 1.03 -3.78
N ALA A 182 -5.12 0.50 -3.23
CA ALA A 182 -4.91 0.44 -1.78
C ALA A 182 -4.92 1.84 -1.14
N ILE A 183 -4.14 2.77 -1.69
CA ILE A 183 -4.09 4.16 -1.22
C ILE A 183 -5.49 4.79 -1.27
N LEU A 184 -6.23 4.57 -2.36
CA LEU A 184 -7.56 5.11 -2.49
C LEU A 184 -8.53 4.52 -1.46
N GLN A 185 -8.47 3.21 -1.21
CA GLN A 185 -9.29 2.59 -0.16
C GLN A 185 -8.96 3.14 1.23
N PHE A 186 -7.68 3.34 1.56
CA PHE A 186 -7.33 3.95 2.84
C PHE A 186 -7.86 5.39 2.93
N ALA A 187 -7.74 6.16 1.85
CA ALA A 187 -8.28 7.52 1.78
C ALA A 187 -9.81 7.55 1.94
N GLN A 188 -10.54 6.58 1.39
CA GLN A 188 -11.99 6.46 1.53
C GLN A 188 -12.44 6.04 2.94
N ARG A 189 -11.60 5.27 3.63
CA ARG A 189 -11.87 4.81 5.01
C ARG A 189 -11.45 5.85 6.06
N SER A 190 -10.64 6.83 5.67
CA SER A 190 -10.19 7.91 6.55
C SER A 190 -11.12 9.13 6.50
N GLY A 191 -11.24 9.85 7.60
CA GLY A 191 -11.95 11.13 7.65
C GLY A 191 -11.12 12.31 7.14
N GLY A 192 -11.77 13.46 6.89
CA GLY A 192 -11.21 14.80 6.67
C GLY A 192 -9.73 14.87 6.25
N LYS A 193 -8.84 15.16 7.23
CA LYS A 193 -7.39 15.33 7.02
C LYS A 193 -6.66 14.02 6.65
N GLY A 194 -7.18 12.87 7.07
CA GLY A 194 -6.65 11.54 6.72
C GLY A 194 -6.78 11.25 5.24
N GLN A 195 -7.95 11.53 4.67
CA GLN A 195 -8.17 11.42 3.22
C GLN A 195 -7.12 12.21 2.43
N ASP A 196 -6.90 13.48 2.79
CA ASP A 196 -5.91 14.34 2.14
C ASP A 196 -4.48 13.77 2.30
N ARG A 197 -4.12 13.23 3.47
CA ARG A 197 -2.80 12.63 3.68
C ARG A 197 -2.55 11.43 2.78
N PHE A 198 -3.50 10.50 2.67
CA PHE A 198 -3.36 9.33 1.78
C PHE A 198 -3.28 9.74 0.31
N LEU A 199 -4.14 10.67 -0.15
CA LEU A 199 -4.12 11.14 -1.54
C LEU A 199 -2.84 11.92 -1.89
N ASN A 200 -2.15 12.48 -0.90
CA ASN A 200 -0.84 13.13 -1.07
C ASN A 200 0.34 12.15 -1.04
N MET A 201 0.17 10.88 -0.67
CA MET A 201 1.27 9.91 -0.66
C MET A 201 1.85 9.65 -2.06
N PRO A 202 1.05 9.40 -3.13
CA PRO A 202 1.61 9.22 -4.47
C PRO A 202 2.50 10.37 -4.92
N PRO A 203 2.06 11.65 -4.91
CA PRO A 203 2.93 12.75 -5.33
C PRO A 203 4.16 12.95 -4.45
N ALA A 204 4.03 12.86 -3.13
CA ALA A 204 5.19 12.97 -2.23
C ALA A 204 6.23 11.86 -2.50
N SER A 205 5.78 10.65 -2.77
CA SER A 205 6.65 9.50 -3.04
C SER A 205 7.31 9.58 -4.42
N CYS A 206 6.58 10.05 -5.44
CA CYS A 206 7.16 10.34 -6.74
C CYS A 206 8.26 11.41 -6.64
N LEU A 207 8.07 12.46 -5.84
CA LEU A 207 9.11 13.48 -5.63
C LEU A 207 10.39 12.89 -5.01
N LEU A 208 10.27 12.05 -3.99
CA LEU A 208 11.42 11.36 -3.39
C LEU A 208 12.13 10.45 -4.40
N PHE A 209 11.34 9.70 -5.16
CA PHE A 209 11.81 8.78 -6.18
C PHE A 209 12.54 9.49 -7.34
N CYS A 210 12.01 10.62 -7.81
CA CYS A 210 12.57 11.43 -8.89
C CYS A 210 13.98 11.96 -8.60
N GLN A 211 14.39 12.06 -7.33
CA GLN A 211 15.74 12.51 -6.96
C GLN A 211 16.83 11.58 -7.51
N ASN A 212 16.49 10.32 -7.85
CA ASN A 212 17.44 9.29 -8.30
C ASN A 212 17.48 9.07 -9.82
N GLY A 213 16.94 10.00 -10.63
CA GLY A 213 17.05 9.92 -12.10
C GLY A 213 15.69 9.92 -12.80
N PRO A 214 15.07 11.09 -13.01
CA PRO A 214 13.66 11.18 -13.45
C PRO A 214 13.43 10.65 -14.88
N ILE A 215 14.47 10.63 -15.71
CA ILE A 215 14.37 10.19 -17.11
C ILE A 215 14.05 8.70 -17.22
N ALA A 216 14.65 7.86 -16.35
CA ALA A 216 14.44 6.41 -16.35
C ALA A 216 13.00 6.03 -15.96
N HIS A 217 12.26 6.96 -15.36
CA HIS A 217 10.97 6.71 -14.73
C HIS A 217 9.83 7.52 -15.35
N ARG A 218 10.10 8.13 -16.51
CA ARG A 218 9.15 9.00 -17.22
C ARG A 218 7.82 8.32 -17.52
N TRP A 219 7.84 7.05 -17.93
CA TRP A 219 6.63 6.28 -18.21
C TRP A 219 5.72 6.18 -16.98
N LEU A 220 6.32 5.98 -15.79
CA LEU A 220 5.56 5.80 -14.56
C LEU A 220 4.97 7.14 -14.09
N ILE A 221 5.80 8.16 -14.01
CA ILE A 221 5.45 9.47 -13.42
C ILE A 221 4.58 10.29 -14.37
N GLY A 222 4.91 10.30 -15.67
CA GLY A 222 4.28 11.15 -16.66
C GLY A 222 2.99 10.57 -17.24
N GLU A 223 2.84 9.26 -17.23
CA GLU A 223 1.75 8.57 -17.93
C GLU A 223 0.99 7.64 -16.98
N ALA A 224 1.64 6.57 -16.49
CA ALA A 224 0.92 5.49 -15.82
C ALA A 224 0.28 5.89 -14.48
N VAL A 225 0.96 6.66 -13.62
CA VAL A 225 0.41 7.13 -12.35
C VAL A 225 -0.77 8.09 -12.59
N PRO A 226 -0.64 9.16 -13.39
CA PRO A 226 -1.76 10.05 -13.71
C PRO A 226 -2.97 9.32 -14.31
N GLU A 227 -2.75 8.45 -15.29
CA GLU A 227 -3.83 7.71 -15.95
C GLU A 227 -4.54 6.76 -14.99
N THR A 228 -3.79 5.98 -14.22
CA THR A 228 -4.35 5.02 -13.26
C THR A 228 -5.11 5.75 -12.15
N MET A 229 -4.56 6.83 -11.60
CA MET A 229 -5.26 7.64 -10.59
C MET A 229 -6.55 8.26 -11.15
N SER A 230 -6.51 8.81 -12.36
CA SER A 230 -7.70 9.38 -13.02
C SER A 230 -8.80 8.33 -13.21
N ALA A 231 -8.43 7.15 -13.69
CA ALA A 231 -9.35 6.02 -13.86
C ALA A 231 -9.93 5.52 -12.53
N LEU A 232 -9.16 5.56 -11.43
CA LEU A 232 -9.65 5.18 -10.10
C LEU A 232 -10.56 6.25 -9.48
N ILE A 233 -10.19 7.54 -9.60
CA ILE A 233 -10.96 8.66 -9.05
C ILE A 233 -12.31 8.79 -9.76
N SER A 234 -12.37 8.61 -11.08
CA SER A 234 -13.64 8.67 -11.83
C SER A 234 -14.67 7.63 -11.40
N ARG A 235 -14.25 6.54 -10.74
CA ARG A 235 -15.13 5.51 -10.17
C ARG A 235 -15.70 5.89 -8.81
N LEU A 236 -15.20 6.94 -8.17
CA LEU A 236 -15.70 7.45 -6.89
C LEU A 236 -17.00 8.21 -7.14
N LYS A 237 -18.12 7.71 -6.59
CA LYS A 237 -19.46 8.31 -6.73
C LYS A 237 -19.67 9.62 -5.95
N SER A 238 -18.63 10.18 -5.34
CA SER A 238 -18.66 11.46 -4.61
C SER A 238 -17.60 12.41 -5.18
N GLY A 239 -18.00 13.38 -6.00
CA GLY A 239 -17.10 14.43 -6.51
C GLY A 239 -16.79 15.52 -5.47
N PRO A 240 -16.04 16.59 -5.82
CA PRO A 240 -14.89 16.69 -6.70
C PRO A 240 -13.64 17.06 -5.88
N LYS A 241 -12.58 16.24 -5.86
CA LYS A 241 -11.26 16.68 -5.35
C LYS A 241 -10.12 16.12 -6.19
N CYS A 242 -10.20 16.36 -7.50
CA CYS A 242 -9.12 16.16 -8.47
C CYS A 242 -8.13 17.35 -8.49
N TRP A 243 -8.04 18.14 -7.41
CA TRP A 243 -7.20 19.34 -7.34
C TRP A 243 -5.71 19.04 -7.10
N ILE A 244 -5.38 17.92 -6.46
CA ILE A 244 -4.02 17.65 -5.97
C ILE A 244 -3.09 17.11 -7.08
N ILE A 245 -3.61 16.31 -8.02
CA ILE A 245 -2.77 15.67 -9.04
C ILE A 245 -2.30 16.68 -10.09
N ARG A 246 -3.03 17.78 -10.32
CA ARG A 246 -2.72 18.74 -11.40
C ARG A 246 -1.85 19.92 -10.97
N MET A 247 -1.94 20.37 -9.72
CA MET A 247 -1.19 21.54 -9.25
C MET A 247 0.31 21.27 -8.97
N GLN A 248 0.69 20.05 -8.58
CA GLN A 248 2.07 19.78 -8.14
C GLN A 248 3.00 19.23 -9.23
N TYR A 249 2.46 18.85 -10.39
CA TYR A 249 3.26 18.44 -11.54
C TYR A 249 3.19 19.52 -12.62
N SER A 250 3.98 20.58 -12.44
CA SER A 250 4.41 21.49 -13.52
C SER A 250 5.33 20.76 -14.52
N LEU A 251 4.91 19.58 -14.97
CA LEU A 251 5.51 18.89 -16.10
C LEU A 251 4.73 19.35 -17.32
N LEU A 252 5.43 20.02 -18.24
CA LEU A 252 4.94 20.35 -19.57
C LEU A 252 4.48 19.05 -20.25
N LEU A 253 3.19 18.74 -20.11
CA LEU A 253 2.56 17.57 -20.72
C LEU A 253 2.64 17.71 -22.24
N PRO A 254 3.03 16.67 -22.98
CA PRO A 254 2.89 16.66 -24.44
C PRO A 254 1.43 16.92 -24.84
N VAL A 255 1.21 17.67 -25.92
CA VAL A 255 -0.13 18.10 -26.39
C VAL A 255 -1.11 16.93 -26.52
N ALA A 256 -0.64 15.76 -26.93
CA ALA A 256 -1.46 14.55 -27.02
C ALA A 256 -2.01 14.10 -25.66
N LEU A 257 -1.20 14.15 -24.59
CA LEU A 257 -1.64 13.80 -23.24
C LEU A 257 -2.55 14.88 -22.64
N GLN A 258 -2.33 16.16 -22.99
CA GLN A 258 -3.23 17.25 -22.62
C GLN A 258 -4.63 17.04 -23.19
N GLN A 259 -4.73 16.57 -24.45
CA GLN A 259 -6.00 16.25 -25.08
C GLN A 259 -6.70 15.05 -24.43
N THR A 260 -5.94 14.01 -24.05
CA THR A 260 -6.49 12.85 -23.32
C THR A 260 -7.02 13.23 -21.94
N VAL A 261 -6.27 14.03 -21.19
CA VAL A 261 -6.69 14.56 -19.89
C VAL A 261 -7.89 15.49 -20.04
N LYS A 262 -7.90 16.37 -21.05
CA LYS A 262 -9.06 17.22 -21.37
C LYS A 262 -10.29 16.37 -21.68
N TRP A 263 -10.15 15.31 -22.47
CA TRP A 263 -11.24 14.40 -22.80
C TRP A 263 -11.79 13.65 -21.58
N HIS A 264 -10.93 13.25 -20.63
CA HIS A 264 -11.37 12.62 -19.37
C HIS A 264 -11.99 13.61 -18.38
N LEU A 265 -11.68 14.90 -18.50
CA LEU A 265 -12.17 15.95 -17.62
C LEU A 265 -13.33 16.77 -18.20
N ASP A 266 -13.67 16.57 -19.48
CA ASP A 266 -14.80 17.18 -20.20
C ASP A 266 -16.15 17.10 -19.47
N PRO A 267 -16.45 16.04 -18.67
CA PRO A 267 -17.69 15.98 -17.89
C PRO A 267 -17.77 16.94 -16.69
N PHE A 268 -16.71 17.69 -16.36
CA PHE A 268 -16.67 18.57 -15.19
C PHE A 268 -16.76 20.05 -15.61
N ASP A 269 -17.78 20.76 -15.13
CA ASP A 269 -17.96 22.19 -15.39
C ASP A 269 -16.78 23.04 -14.87
N GLY A 270 -16.29 23.97 -15.70
CA GLY A 270 -15.19 24.90 -15.35
C GLY A 270 -13.78 24.46 -15.80
N VAL A 271 -13.66 23.32 -16.48
CA VAL A 271 -12.36 22.77 -16.92
C VAL A 271 -11.68 23.59 -18.01
N ASP A 272 -12.42 24.25 -18.91
CA ASP A 272 -11.85 25.09 -19.97
C ASP A 272 -11.18 26.35 -19.42
N GLY A 273 -11.82 27.06 -18.49
CA GLY A 273 -11.22 28.24 -17.84
C GLY A 273 -9.98 27.92 -17.00
N MET A 274 -9.93 26.71 -16.42
CA MET A 274 -8.74 26.20 -15.72
C MET A 274 -7.61 25.77 -16.67
N LEU A 275 -7.94 25.27 -17.87
CA LEU A 275 -6.94 24.92 -18.89
C LEU A 275 -6.24 26.18 -19.43
N ASP A 276 -7.00 27.24 -19.69
CA ASP A 276 -6.46 28.49 -20.24
C ASP A 276 -5.52 29.24 -19.27
N GLN A 277 -5.78 29.14 -17.96
CA GLN A 277 -4.91 29.69 -16.92
C GLN A 277 -3.60 28.90 -16.71
N ILE A 278 -3.56 27.63 -17.13
CA ILE A 278 -2.41 26.73 -16.96
C ILE A 278 -1.54 26.68 -18.24
N LEU A 279 -2.14 26.93 -19.42
CA LEU A 279 -1.47 26.86 -20.73
C LEU A 279 -0.96 28.21 -21.25
N SER A 280 -1.31 29.31 -20.58
CA SER A 280 -0.73 30.62 -20.88
C SER A 280 0.65 30.72 -20.21
N PRO A 281 1.73 31.08 -20.95
CA PRO A 281 3.09 31.15 -20.42
C PRO A 281 3.27 32.20 -19.32
#